data_AF-A0A3R6VAA4-F1
#
_entry.id   AF-A0A3R6VAA4-F1
#
_cell.length_a   1.000
_cell.length_b   1.000
_cell.length_c   1.000
_cell.angle_alpha   90.00
_cell.angle_beta   90.00
_cell.angle_gamma   90.00
#
_symmetry.space_group_name_H-M   'P 1'
#
loop_
_entity.id
_entity.type
_entity.pdbx_description
1 polymer ?
#
loop_
_entity_poly.entity_id
_entity_poly.type
_entity_poly.pdbx_seq_one_letter_code
_entity_poly.pdbx_strand_id
1 'polypeptide(L)'
;ERIYLRQKDSLHDQIAWDYGDVHYYEDANDGGPLTCQYVFVLDALNFCFWPTPEYVMEYEHLARGLKTAVLHDRSALDASRLANVTTETVASWFAPFHPPQLDERVWRLVSMAVRKVQELGAGLARFFDGLALNLVRASKFSAVECIRLVLAHFPGKPLRRGGAPMTWRWFVGFQDHAVYKGDQVFLYKRVQILVGDVWAAYGRHIVDMAVPSTHVVGGFYDIDRLTMFGTMLLRLLVCTQLCCGEFFMVGLVRL
;
A
#
# COMPACT_ATOMS: atom_id res chain seq x y z
N GLU A 1 -12.78 22.11 -22.36
CA GLU A 1 -11.51 21.45 -21.96
C GLU A 1 -10.63 22.27 -21.02
N ARG A 2 -10.07 23.43 -21.43
CA ARG A 2 -9.15 24.22 -20.57
C ARG A 2 -9.74 24.68 -19.22
N ILE A 3 -11.05 24.90 -19.13
CA ILE A 3 -11.72 25.31 -17.88
C ILE A 3 -11.96 24.10 -16.94
N TYR A 4 -12.29 22.93 -17.50
CA TYR A 4 -12.46 21.69 -16.74
C TYR A 4 -11.14 21.16 -16.16
N LEU A 5 -10.03 21.33 -16.88
CA LEU A 5 -8.70 20.97 -16.38
C LEU A 5 -8.27 21.90 -15.23
N ARG A 6 -8.45 23.22 -15.36
CA ARG A 6 -8.12 24.18 -14.28
C ARG A 6 -8.95 24.02 -13.01
N GLN A 7 -10.23 23.65 -13.11
CA GLN A 7 -11.06 23.37 -11.92
C GLN A 7 -10.70 22.05 -11.24
N LYS A 8 -10.19 21.08 -12.00
CA LYS A 8 -9.72 19.80 -11.46
C LYS A 8 -8.45 19.98 -10.65
N ASP A 9 -7.55 20.83 -11.11
CA ASP A 9 -6.31 21.21 -10.41
C ASP A 9 -6.64 21.89 -9.07
N SER A 10 -7.57 22.85 -9.04
CA SER A 10 -7.86 23.58 -7.80
C SER A 10 -8.56 22.77 -6.69
N LEU A 11 -9.33 21.73 -7.02
CA LEU A 11 -10.09 20.95 -6.02
C LEU A 11 -9.29 19.74 -5.49
N HIS A 12 -8.43 19.13 -6.31
CA HIS A 12 -7.60 17.99 -5.89
C HIS A 12 -6.34 18.44 -5.12
N ASP A 13 -5.85 19.65 -5.40
CA ASP A 13 -4.79 20.27 -4.59
C ASP A 13 -5.25 20.56 -3.15
N GLN A 14 -6.57 20.61 -2.91
CA GLN A 14 -7.17 20.96 -1.61
C GLN A 14 -7.46 19.75 -0.71
N ILE A 15 -7.54 18.53 -1.26
CA ILE A 15 -7.74 17.32 -0.45
C ILE A 15 -6.35 16.82 -0.06
N ALA A 16 -5.89 17.28 1.10
CA ALA A 16 -4.66 16.80 1.70
C ALA A 16 -4.82 15.32 2.12
N TRP A 17 -3.70 14.61 2.22
CA TRP A 17 -3.67 13.19 2.58
C TRP A 17 -4.37 12.90 3.92
N ASP A 18 -4.40 13.88 4.82
CA ASP A 18 -5.04 13.86 6.13
C ASP A 18 -6.53 14.27 6.13
N TYR A 19 -7.15 14.45 4.96
CA TYR A 19 -8.57 14.80 4.89
C TYR A 19 -9.43 13.78 5.66
N GLY A 20 -10.21 14.28 6.63
CA GLY A 20 -11.05 13.45 7.50
C GLY A 20 -10.35 12.87 8.74
N ASP A 21 -9.11 13.27 9.04
CA ASP A 21 -8.33 12.87 10.23
C ASP A 21 -8.19 11.34 10.40
N VAL A 22 -8.19 10.61 9.28
CA VAL A 22 -8.17 9.14 9.28
C VAL A 22 -6.76 8.55 9.33
N HIS A 23 -5.75 9.30 8.86
CA HIS A 23 -4.37 8.84 8.76
C HIS A 23 -3.48 9.34 9.90
N TYR A 24 -2.43 8.57 10.20
CA TYR A 24 -1.31 9.00 11.03
C TYR A 24 -0.28 9.73 10.16
N TYR A 25 0.14 10.94 10.57
CA TYR A 25 1.12 11.76 9.83
C TYR A 25 1.89 12.74 10.73
N GLU A 26 1.88 12.56 12.06
CA GLU A 26 2.38 13.58 13.01
C GLU A 26 3.86 13.93 12.82
N ASP A 27 4.68 12.97 12.38
CA ASP A 27 6.12 13.19 12.16
C ASP A 27 6.48 13.43 10.68
N ALA A 28 5.49 13.52 9.79
CA ALA A 28 5.73 13.65 8.35
C ALA A 28 6.43 14.98 7.99
N ASN A 29 5.97 16.08 8.59
CA ASN A 29 6.52 17.43 8.35
C ASN A 29 8.00 17.54 8.78
N ASP A 30 8.41 16.73 9.75
CA ASP A 30 9.79 16.67 10.24
C ASP A 30 10.63 15.60 9.50
N GLY A 31 10.08 14.94 8.48
CA GLY A 31 10.74 13.85 7.77
C GLY A 31 10.95 12.59 8.64
N GLY A 32 10.11 12.42 9.65
CA GLY A 32 10.18 11.32 10.61
C GLY A 32 9.81 9.95 10.01
N PRO A 33 10.29 8.84 10.61
CA PRO A 33 10.14 7.51 10.04
C PRO A 33 8.79 6.84 10.29
N LEU A 34 8.02 7.26 11.30
CA LEU A 34 6.83 6.55 11.76
C LEU A 34 5.67 6.70 10.78
N THR A 35 5.50 7.89 10.16
CA THR A 35 4.54 8.08 9.06
C THR A 35 4.83 7.12 7.90
N CYS A 36 6.08 7.02 7.46
CA CYS A 36 6.44 6.07 6.40
C CYS A 36 6.18 4.62 6.81
N GLN A 37 6.49 4.26 8.06
CA GLN A 37 6.22 2.92 8.58
C GLN A 37 4.72 2.60 8.59
N TYR A 38 3.89 3.57 9.00
CA TYR A 38 2.43 3.50 8.96
C TYR A 38 1.91 3.28 7.53
N VAL A 39 2.35 4.10 6.56
CA VAL A 39 1.91 3.99 5.16
C VAL A 39 2.27 2.61 4.58
N PHE A 40 3.48 2.11 4.83
CA PHE A 40 3.88 0.78 4.36
C PHE A 40 3.01 -0.35 4.92
N VAL A 41 2.66 -0.29 6.20
CA VAL A 41 1.79 -1.30 6.84
C VAL A 41 0.35 -1.18 6.31
N LEU A 42 -0.16 0.04 6.22
CA LEU A 42 -1.50 0.33 5.70
C LEU A 42 -1.67 -0.22 4.28
N ASP A 43 -0.74 0.07 3.37
CA ASP A 43 -0.83 -0.39 1.98
C ASP A 43 -0.50 -1.86 1.78
N ALA A 44 0.33 -2.44 2.64
CA ALA A 44 0.48 -3.89 2.69
C ALA A 44 -0.85 -4.58 3.04
N LEU A 45 -1.68 -3.92 3.87
CA LEU A 45 -2.99 -4.40 4.30
C LEU A 45 -4.15 -3.91 3.43
N ASN A 46 -3.93 -3.00 2.48
CA ASN A 46 -4.97 -2.45 1.61
C ASN A 46 -5.39 -3.48 0.55
N PHE A 47 -6.24 -4.43 0.95
CA PHE A 47 -6.99 -5.26 0.01
C PHE A 47 -8.17 -4.40 -0.47
N CYS A 48 -8.13 -3.94 -1.72
CA CYS A 48 -9.15 -3.04 -2.28
C CYS A 48 -10.61 -3.54 -2.15
N PHE A 49 -10.84 -4.78 -1.67
CA PHE A 49 -12.13 -5.27 -1.21
C PHE A 49 -12.02 -6.14 0.03
N TRP A 50 -12.87 -5.84 1.01
CA TRP A 50 -13.07 -6.64 2.19
C TRP A 50 -14.37 -7.46 2.01
N PRO A 51 -14.31 -8.80 1.96
CA PRO A 51 -15.44 -9.71 1.94
C PRO A 51 -16.09 -9.80 3.32
N THR A 52 -16.41 -8.64 3.92
CA THR A 52 -17.27 -8.60 5.11
C THR A 52 -18.73 -8.76 4.69
N PRO A 53 -19.58 -9.39 5.53
CA PRO A 53 -21.02 -9.31 5.35
C PRO A 53 -21.43 -7.85 5.10
N GLU A 54 -22.26 -7.62 4.07
CA GLU A 54 -22.77 -6.28 3.70
C GLU A 54 -21.72 -5.22 3.29
N TYR A 55 -20.46 -5.59 3.06
CA TYR A 55 -19.37 -4.65 2.68
C TYR A 55 -19.17 -3.49 3.69
N VAL A 56 -19.47 -3.73 4.98
CA VAL A 56 -19.42 -2.67 6.02
C VAL A 56 -18.00 -2.16 6.32
N MET A 57 -16.96 -2.96 6.03
CA MET A 57 -15.58 -2.54 6.22
C MET A 57 -15.06 -1.74 5.02
N GLU A 58 -14.43 -0.61 5.32
CA GLU A 58 -13.92 0.37 4.37
C GLU A 58 -12.46 0.67 4.71
N TYR A 59 -11.72 1.20 3.75
CA TYR A 59 -10.30 1.56 3.91
C TYR A 59 -10.06 2.47 5.13
N GLU A 60 -10.95 3.42 5.38
CA GLU A 60 -10.84 4.35 6.51
C GLU A 60 -10.90 3.65 7.88
N HIS A 61 -11.62 2.51 7.99
CA HIS A 61 -11.67 1.75 9.23
C HIS A 61 -10.31 1.16 9.59
N LEU A 62 -9.61 0.58 8.60
CA LEU A 62 -8.24 0.10 8.76
C LEU A 62 -7.27 1.26 9.05
N ALA A 63 -7.39 2.37 8.32
CA ALA A 63 -6.55 3.54 8.52
C ALA A 63 -6.66 4.09 9.96
N ARG A 64 -7.89 4.22 10.46
CA ARG A 64 -8.19 4.65 11.84
C ARG A 64 -7.68 3.64 12.87
N GLY A 65 -7.92 2.34 12.68
CA GLY A 65 -7.47 1.31 13.62
C GLY A 65 -5.94 1.25 13.74
N LEU A 66 -5.22 1.34 12.62
CA LEU A 66 -3.76 1.47 12.62
C LEU A 66 -3.28 2.77 13.26
N LYS A 67 -3.94 3.91 12.98
CA LYS A 67 -3.63 5.20 13.62
C LYS A 67 -3.78 5.08 15.14
N THR A 68 -4.88 4.52 15.64
CA THR A 68 -5.10 4.28 17.07
C THR A 68 -4.01 3.40 17.67
N ALA A 69 -3.61 2.32 16.97
CA ALA A 69 -2.54 1.45 17.43
C ALA A 69 -1.20 2.19 17.56
N VAL A 70 -0.84 3.03 16.58
CA VAL A 70 0.37 3.86 16.60
C VAL A 70 0.32 4.92 17.70
N LEU A 71 -0.82 5.58 17.88
CA LEU A 71 -0.98 6.61 18.92
C LEU A 71 -0.89 6.01 20.34
N HIS A 72 -1.41 4.79 20.53
CA HIS A 72 -1.30 4.07 21.79
C HIS A 72 0.11 3.55 22.06
N ASP A 73 0.79 3.04 21.02
CA ASP A 73 2.14 2.50 21.11
C ASP A 73 2.94 2.87 19.86
N ARG A 74 3.85 3.83 19.99
CA ARG A 74 4.67 4.35 18.89
C ARG A 74 5.58 3.29 18.26
N SER A 75 5.88 2.22 18.99
CA SER A 75 6.69 1.09 18.51
C SER A 75 5.84 -0.04 17.89
N ALA A 76 4.50 0.11 17.82
CA ALA A 76 3.60 -0.92 17.32
C ALA A 76 3.96 -1.43 15.90
N LEU A 77 4.62 -0.58 15.10
CA LEU A 77 4.99 -0.87 13.72
C LEU A 77 6.49 -1.10 13.51
N ASP A 78 7.26 -1.29 14.58
CA ASP A 78 8.68 -1.65 14.49
C ASP A 78 8.85 -2.95 13.70
N ALA A 79 9.85 -3.01 12.82
CA ALA A 79 10.05 -4.16 11.94
C ALA A 79 10.18 -5.50 12.70
N SER A 80 10.80 -5.50 13.88
CA SER A 80 10.91 -6.69 14.74
C SER A 80 9.54 -7.17 15.27
N ARG A 81 8.63 -6.24 15.57
CA ARG A 81 7.26 -6.54 16.01
C ARG A 81 6.38 -6.95 14.84
N LEU A 82 6.49 -6.26 13.70
CA LEU A 82 5.80 -6.65 12.46
C LEU A 82 6.18 -8.08 12.03
N ALA A 83 7.47 -8.42 12.08
CA ALA A 83 7.99 -9.75 11.73
C ALA A 83 7.41 -10.88 12.60
N ASN A 84 6.96 -10.55 13.82
CA ASN A 84 6.41 -11.48 14.80
C ASN A 84 4.94 -11.19 15.14
N VAL A 85 4.24 -10.41 14.31
CA VAL A 85 2.87 -10.00 14.60
C VAL A 85 1.94 -11.22 14.67
N THR A 86 0.99 -11.21 15.61
CA THR A 86 0.01 -12.29 15.76
C THR A 86 -1.30 -11.96 15.05
N THR A 87 -2.14 -12.98 14.88
CA THR A 87 -3.49 -12.81 14.32
C THR A 87 -4.33 -11.86 15.15
N GLU A 88 -4.21 -11.90 16.48
CA GLU A 88 -4.94 -11.07 17.42
C GLU A 88 -4.53 -9.60 17.29
N THR A 89 -3.22 -9.33 17.13
CA THR A 89 -2.72 -7.97 16.89
C THR A 89 -3.21 -7.43 15.55
N VAL A 90 -3.13 -8.21 14.48
CA VAL A 90 -3.62 -7.75 13.17
C VAL A 90 -5.14 -7.55 13.21
N ALA A 91 -5.89 -8.44 13.86
CA ALA A 91 -7.33 -8.31 14.03
C ALA A 91 -7.72 -7.05 14.82
N SER A 92 -6.92 -6.63 15.81
CA SER A 92 -7.21 -5.41 16.57
C SER A 92 -7.06 -4.13 15.75
N TRP A 93 -6.25 -4.14 14.69
CA TRP A 93 -6.14 -3.03 13.73
C TRP A 93 -7.39 -2.86 12.86
N PHE A 94 -8.27 -3.84 12.84
CA PHE A 94 -9.56 -3.80 12.15
C PHE A 94 -10.72 -3.36 13.08
N ALA A 95 -10.44 -2.85 14.28
CA ALA A 95 -11.47 -2.34 15.19
C ALA A 95 -12.35 -1.27 14.50
N PRO A 96 -13.67 -1.24 14.74
CA PRO A 96 -14.44 -1.98 15.76
C PRO A 96 -14.88 -3.40 15.35
N PHE A 97 -14.40 -3.94 14.24
CA PHE A 97 -14.80 -5.27 13.77
C PHE A 97 -14.01 -6.36 14.54
N HIS A 98 -14.70 -7.14 15.38
CA HIS A 98 -14.08 -8.13 16.27
C HIS A 98 -14.09 -9.55 15.67
N PRO A 99 -13.11 -10.42 16.02
CA PRO A 99 -13.02 -11.80 15.54
C PRO A 99 -14.30 -12.66 15.61
N PRO A 100 -15.18 -12.57 16.63
CA PRO A 100 -16.43 -13.34 16.67
C PRO A 100 -17.46 -12.93 15.59
N GLN A 101 -17.28 -11.75 14.98
CA GLN A 101 -18.14 -11.21 13.91
C GLN A 101 -17.60 -11.56 12.52
N LEU A 102 -16.43 -12.21 12.45
CA LEU A 102 -15.73 -12.52 11.21
C LEU A 102 -16.08 -13.94 10.76
N ASP A 103 -16.67 -14.09 9.58
CA ASP A 103 -16.87 -15.39 8.97
C ASP A 103 -15.54 -16.05 8.53
N GLU A 104 -15.60 -17.26 8.00
CA GLU A 104 -14.41 -17.98 7.53
C GLU A 104 -13.61 -17.20 6.46
N ARG A 105 -14.27 -16.36 5.66
CA ARG A 105 -13.63 -15.57 4.59
C ARG A 105 -12.81 -14.44 5.20
N VAL A 106 -13.37 -13.75 6.18
CA VAL A 106 -12.66 -12.68 6.88
C VAL A 106 -11.51 -13.24 7.71
N TRP A 107 -11.66 -14.41 8.34
CA TRP A 107 -10.54 -15.07 9.02
C TRP A 107 -9.38 -15.42 8.07
N ARG A 108 -9.70 -15.86 6.84
CA ARG A 108 -8.68 -16.10 5.80
C ARG A 108 -7.96 -14.82 5.41
N LEU A 109 -8.64 -13.68 5.34
CA LEU A 109 -7.99 -12.40 5.10
C LEU A 109 -7.05 -11.99 6.23
N VAL A 110 -7.50 -12.06 7.49
CA VAL A 110 -6.63 -11.70 8.63
C VAL A 110 -5.39 -12.61 8.63
N SER A 111 -5.57 -13.89 8.33
CA SER A 111 -4.45 -14.83 8.17
C SER A 111 -3.51 -14.48 7.01
N MET A 112 -4.00 -13.86 5.95
CA MET A 112 -3.17 -13.36 4.84
C MET A 112 -2.49 -12.02 5.19
N ALA A 113 -3.20 -11.14 5.88
CA ALA A 113 -2.71 -9.87 6.41
C ALA A 113 -1.52 -10.08 7.33
N VAL A 114 -1.62 -11.01 8.29
CA VAL A 114 -0.50 -11.41 9.17
C VAL A 114 0.74 -11.76 8.36
N ARG A 115 0.62 -12.62 7.34
CA ARG A 115 1.78 -13.01 6.53
C ARG A 115 2.42 -11.85 5.78
N LYS A 116 1.61 -10.94 5.24
CA LYS A 116 2.12 -9.75 4.54
C LYS A 116 2.89 -8.83 5.49
N VAL A 117 2.35 -8.63 6.68
CA VAL A 117 2.96 -7.79 7.71
C VAL A 117 4.26 -8.43 8.23
N GLN A 118 4.25 -9.74 8.44
CA GLN A 118 5.46 -10.48 8.84
C GLN A 118 6.55 -10.41 7.76
N GLU A 119 6.19 -10.52 6.48
CA GLU A 119 7.13 -10.36 5.38
C GLU A 119 7.68 -8.93 5.30
N LEU A 120 6.82 -7.93 5.43
CA LEU A 120 7.22 -6.52 5.49
C LEU A 120 8.22 -6.30 6.64
N GLY A 121 7.88 -6.73 7.85
CA GLY A 121 8.76 -6.61 9.02
C GLY A 121 10.11 -7.30 8.82
N ALA A 122 10.09 -8.56 8.35
CA ALA A 122 11.33 -9.31 8.11
C ALA A 122 12.20 -8.68 7.00
N GLY A 123 11.59 -8.17 5.93
CA GLY A 123 12.30 -7.51 4.85
C GLY A 123 12.91 -6.17 5.30
N LEU A 124 12.16 -5.35 6.04
CA LEU A 124 12.65 -4.09 6.59
C LEU A 124 13.80 -4.32 7.57
N ALA A 125 13.67 -5.26 8.50
CA ALA A 125 14.72 -5.60 9.45
C ALA A 125 16.00 -6.08 8.76
N ARG A 126 15.86 -6.86 7.67
CA ARG A 126 16.99 -7.45 6.97
C ARG A 126 17.74 -6.47 6.06
N PHE A 127 17.02 -5.57 5.39
CA PHE A 127 17.58 -4.80 4.27
C PHE A 127 17.60 -3.28 4.50
N PHE A 128 16.87 -2.76 5.49
CA PHE A 128 16.64 -1.33 5.65
C PHE A 128 16.71 -0.87 7.12
N ASP A 129 17.49 -1.58 7.95
CA ASP A 129 17.66 -1.29 9.39
C ASP A 129 16.34 -1.17 10.17
N GLY A 130 15.31 -1.90 9.71
CA GLY A 130 13.99 -1.90 10.30
C GLY A 130 13.10 -0.71 9.95
N LEU A 131 13.55 0.23 9.12
CA LEU A 131 12.81 1.45 8.79
C LEU A 131 12.42 1.50 7.31
N ALA A 132 11.11 1.63 7.04
CA ALA A 132 10.61 1.87 5.68
C ALA A 132 11.21 3.14 5.05
N LEU A 133 11.50 4.15 5.87
CA LEU A 133 12.12 5.39 5.43
C LEU A 133 13.50 5.18 4.79
N ASN A 134 14.25 4.17 5.25
CA ASN A 134 15.57 3.86 4.68
C ASN A 134 15.45 3.25 3.28
N LEU A 135 14.37 2.51 3.00
CA LEU A 135 14.05 2.08 1.63
C LEU A 135 13.75 3.29 0.74
N VAL A 136 12.89 4.21 1.20
CA VAL A 136 12.57 5.44 0.46
C VAL A 136 13.83 6.26 0.20
N ARG A 137 14.73 6.41 1.17
CA ARG A 137 16.02 7.09 1.00
C ARG A 137 16.93 6.36 -0.01
N ALA A 138 16.96 5.04 0.01
CA ALA A 138 17.74 4.24 -0.93
C ALA A 138 17.28 4.43 -2.40
N SER A 139 16.04 4.86 -2.62
CA SER A 139 15.54 5.20 -3.96
C SER A 139 16.15 6.47 -4.58
N LYS A 140 16.88 7.27 -3.78
CA LYS A 140 17.53 8.52 -4.22
C LYS A 140 16.57 9.45 -4.97
N PHE A 141 15.39 9.66 -4.37
CA PHE A 141 14.33 10.54 -4.90
C PHE A 141 13.71 10.09 -6.23
N SER A 142 13.87 8.81 -6.63
CA SER A 142 13.14 8.23 -7.76
C SER A 142 11.97 7.37 -7.28
N ALA A 143 10.75 7.73 -7.68
CA ALA A 143 9.54 6.96 -7.46
C ALA A 143 9.63 5.59 -8.15
N VAL A 144 10.17 5.55 -9.38
CA VAL A 144 10.35 4.30 -10.14
C VAL A 144 11.34 3.37 -9.43
N GLU A 145 12.46 3.91 -8.93
CA GLU A 145 13.42 3.13 -8.15
C GLU A 145 12.83 2.67 -6.82
N CYS A 146 12.02 3.51 -6.16
CA CYS A 146 11.31 3.14 -4.94
C CYS A 146 10.41 1.92 -5.19
N ILE A 147 9.63 1.92 -6.28
CA ILE A 147 8.85 0.74 -6.71
C ILE A 147 9.76 -0.47 -6.92
N ARG A 148 10.88 -0.30 -7.64
CA ARG A 148 11.81 -1.40 -7.93
C ARG A 148 12.35 -2.03 -6.65
N LEU A 149 12.72 -1.22 -5.65
CA LEU A 149 13.19 -1.67 -4.35
C LEU A 149 12.10 -2.42 -3.57
N VAL A 150 10.88 -1.88 -3.51
CA VAL A 150 9.76 -2.58 -2.86
C VAL A 150 9.53 -3.94 -3.50
N LEU A 151 9.47 -4.02 -4.84
CA LEU A 151 9.25 -5.28 -5.54
C LEU A 151 10.39 -6.29 -5.37
N ALA A 152 11.63 -5.83 -5.24
CA ALA A 152 12.80 -6.68 -5.05
C ALA A 152 12.89 -7.26 -3.63
N HIS A 153 12.49 -6.49 -2.61
CA HIS A 153 12.67 -6.86 -1.21
C HIS A 153 11.43 -7.46 -0.54
N PHE A 154 10.24 -7.32 -1.16
CA PHE A 154 8.98 -7.93 -0.70
C PHE A 154 8.30 -8.74 -1.83
N PRO A 155 8.97 -9.79 -2.36
CA PRO A 155 8.52 -10.51 -3.55
C PRO A 155 7.30 -11.41 -3.32
N GLY A 156 6.97 -11.71 -2.08
CA GLY A 156 5.93 -12.64 -1.70
C GLY A 156 6.38 -14.09 -1.72
N LYS A 157 6.20 -14.76 -0.58
CA LYS A 157 6.46 -16.20 -0.48
C LYS A 157 5.35 -17.00 -1.18
N PRO A 158 5.68 -17.95 -2.07
CA PRO A 158 4.68 -18.86 -2.62
C PRO A 158 4.07 -19.71 -1.49
N LEU A 159 2.74 -19.78 -1.46
CA LEU A 159 2.03 -20.68 -0.56
C LEU A 159 2.24 -22.13 -1.02
N ARG A 160 3.23 -22.83 -0.45
CA ARG A 160 3.31 -24.29 -0.57
C ARG A 160 2.27 -24.91 0.35
N ARG A 161 1.05 -25.11 -0.15
CA ARG A 161 0.09 -26.02 0.48
C ARG A 161 0.02 -27.28 -0.39
N GLY A 162 0.26 -28.44 0.23
CA GLY A 162 0.46 -29.73 -0.43
C GLY A 162 -0.51 -30.00 -1.58
N GLY A 163 0.05 -30.33 -2.75
CA GLY A 163 -0.66 -30.91 -3.89
C GLY A 163 -1.53 -29.97 -4.72
N ALA A 164 -1.71 -28.70 -4.35
CA ALA A 164 -2.50 -27.77 -5.17
C ALA A 164 -1.77 -27.46 -6.50
N PRO A 165 -2.47 -27.53 -7.66
CA PRO A 165 -1.85 -27.26 -8.97
C PRO A 165 -1.26 -25.85 -9.03
N MET A 166 -0.19 -25.71 -9.82
CA MET A 166 0.66 -24.52 -9.99
C MET A 166 -0.09 -23.27 -10.52
N THR A 167 -1.40 -23.33 -10.66
CA THR A 167 -2.26 -22.33 -11.31
C THR A 167 -2.70 -21.20 -10.37
N TRP A 168 -2.64 -21.38 -9.04
CA TRP A 168 -3.09 -20.38 -8.06
C TRP A 168 -1.95 -19.95 -7.14
N ARG A 169 -0.96 -19.24 -7.69
CA ARG A 169 0.02 -18.55 -6.87
C ARG A 169 -0.64 -17.30 -6.29
N TRP A 170 -1.19 -17.42 -5.08
CA TRP A 170 -1.58 -16.25 -4.30
C TRP A 170 -0.30 -15.50 -3.94
N PHE A 171 0.01 -14.44 -4.67
CA PHE A 171 1.21 -13.64 -4.46
C PHE A 171 1.04 -12.81 -3.19
N VAL A 172 1.68 -13.26 -2.12
CA VAL A 172 1.67 -12.59 -0.81
C VAL A 172 2.63 -11.41 -0.87
N GLY A 173 2.32 -10.31 -1.55
CA GLY A 173 3.25 -9.16 -1.57
C GLY A 173 2.73 -7.97 -2.37
N PHE A 174 3.62 -7.04 -2.70
CA PHE A 174 3.32 -5.91 -3.61
C PHE A 174 3.42 -6.29 -5.10
N GLN A 175 3.81 -7.52 -5.39
CA GLN A 175 3.84 -8.09 -6.74
C GLN A 175 2.43 -8.45 -7.20
N ASP A 176 1.69 -7.45 -7.66
CA ASP A 176 0.38 -7.62 -8.30
C ASP A 176 0.56 -8.06 -9.75
N HIS A 177 0.92 -9.31 -9.98
CA HIS A 177 0.96 -9.90 -11.32
C HIS A 177 0.20 -11.21 -11.38
N ALA A 178 -0.33 -11.54 -12.55
CA ALA A 178 -1.08 -12.75 -12.80
C ALA A 178 -0.76 -13.29 -14.19
N VAL A 179 -0.99 -14.57 -14.42
CA VAL A 179 -0.95 -15.15 -15.77
C VAL A 179 -2.38 -15.16 -16.30
N TYR A 180 -2.63 -14.45 -17.40
CA TYR A 180 -3.91 -14.41 -18.09
C TYR A 180 -3.75 -14.91 -19.52
N LYS A 181 -4.46 -15.99 -19.89
CA LYS A 181 -4.39 -16.62 -21.22
C LYS A 181 -2.97 -16.99 -21.67
N GLY A 182 -2.09 -17.33 -20.73
CA GLY A 182 -0.69 -17.67 -21.01
C GLY A 182 0.26 -16.47 -21.00
N ASP A 183 -0.27 -15.25 -20.93
CA ASP A 183 0.53 -14.02 -20.85
C ASP A 183 0.67 -13.55 -19.41
N GLN A 184 1.89 -13.15 -19.05
CA GLN A 184 2.16 -12.51 -17.77
C GLN A 184 1.63 -11.06 -17.80
N VAL A 185 0.70 -10.74 -16.91
CA VAL A 185 0.11 -9.41 -16.75
C VAL A 185 0.57 -8.81 -15.43
N PHE A 186 1.19 -7.63 -15.49
CA PHE A 186 1.64 -6.87 -14.32
C PHE A 186 0.68 -5.71 -14.08
N LEU A 187 -0.01 -5.73 -12.94
CA LEU A 187 -0.90 -4.65 -12.54
C LEU A 187 -0.19 -3.68 -11.57
N TYR A 188 0.81 -4.16 -10.81
CA TYR A 188 1.66 -3.39 -9.87
C TYR A 188 0.93 -2.25 -9.14
N LYS A 189 -0.34 -2.47 -8.79
CA LYS A 189 -1.24 -1.40 -8.35
C LYS A 189 -0.89 -0.98 -6.94
N ARG A 190 -0.70 -1.94 -6.02
CA ARG A 190 -0.41 -1.66 -4.61
C ARG A 190 0.94 -1.00 -4.40
N VAL A 191 1.96 -1.36 -5.18
CA VAL A 191 3.27 -0.70 -5.08
C VAL A 191 3.23 0.73 -5.60
N GLN A 192 2.43 1.00 -6.64
CA GLN A 192 2.23 2.35 -7.14
C GLN A 192 1.45 3.21 -6.14
N ILE A 193 0.38 2.66 -5.55
CA ILE A 193 -0.38 3.30 -4.46
C ILE A 193 0.56 3.59 -3.30
N LEU A 194 1.33 2.60 -2.84
CA LEU A 194 2.31 2.79 -1.75
C LEU A 194 3.24 3.98 -1.97
N VAL A 195 3.87 4.08 -3.14
CA VAL A 195 4.80 5.18 -3.42
C VAL A 195 4.06 6.51 -3.55
N GLY A 196 2.85 6.49 -4.11
CA GLY A 196 1.96 7.65 -4.16
C GLY A 196 1.52 8.15 -2.79
N ASP A 197 1.23 7.24 -1.88
CA ASP A 197 0.75 7.49 -0.53
C ASP A 197 1.89 8.01 0.35
N VAL A 198 3.11 7.49 0.17
CA VAL A 198 4.33 8.09 0.73
C VAL A 198 4.50 9.52 0.20
N TRP A 199 4.46 9.73 -1.11
CA TRP A 199 4.60 11.07 -1.70
C TRP A 199 3.56 12.05 -1.15
N ALA A 200 2.31 11.60 -1.01
CA ALA A 200 1.23 12.42 -0.48
C ALA A 200 1.34 12.69 1.02
N ALA A 201 1.75 11.70 1.82
CA ALA A 201 1.94 11.85 3.27
C ALA A 201 3.06 12.84 3.62
N TYR A 202 4.10 12.92 2.78
CA TYR A 202 5.22 13.86 2.93
C TYR A 202 5.06 15.15 2.11
N GLY A 203 3.83 15.57 1.78
CA GLY A 203 3.57 16.92 1.25
C GLY A 203 3.73 17.10 -0.26
N ARG A 204 3.79 16.01 -1.03
CA ARG A 204 3.77 16.02 -2.51
C ARG A 204 4.90 16.82 -3.16
N HIS A 205 6.06 16.86 -2.53
CA HIS A 205 7.20 17.61 -3.05
C HIS A 205 7.76 17.00 -4.34
N ILE A 206 8.04 17.87 -5.32
CA ILE A 206 8.78 17.51 -6.54
C ILE A 206 10.25 17.84 -6.33
N VAL A 207 11.11 16.86 -6.55
CA VAL A 207 12.56 17.02 -6.43
C VAL A 207 13.13 17.48 -7.75
N ASP A 208 13.93 18.54 -7.74
CA ASP A 208 14.83 18.90 -8.82
C ASP A 208 16.24 18.44 -8.47
N MET A 209 16.78 17.52 -9.26
CA MET A 209 18.10 16.94 -9.02
C MET A 209 19.23 17.98 -9.09
N ALA A 210 19.03 19.11 -9.78
CA ALA A 210 19.98 20.22 -9.84
C ALA A 210 19.88 21.18 -8.63
N VAL A 211 18.80 21.10 -7.83
CA VAL A 211 18.52 22.05 -6.74
C VAL A 211 18.42 21.33 -5.39
N PRO A 212 19.52 21.25 -4.61
CA PRO A 212 19.57 20.50 -3.35
C PRO A 212 18.53 20.91 -2.29
N SER A 213 18.07 22.16 -2.29
CA SER A 213 17.03 22.62 -1.36
C SER A 213 15.66 21.97 -1.58
N THR A 214 15.47 21.30 -2.72
CA THR A 214 14.25 20.52 -3.01
C THR A 214 14.35 19.07 -2.54
N HIS A 215 15.53 18.62 -2.07
CA HIS A 215 15.80 17.22 -1.73
C HIS A 215 15.24 16.88 -0.35
N VAL A 216 13.94 16.63 -0.30
CA VAL A 216 13.20 16.27 0.90
C VAL A 216 12.78 14.82 0.88
N VAL A 217 12.65 14.22 2.06
CA VAL A 217 12.17 12.85 2.23
C VAL A 217 10.75 12.72 1.68
N GLY A 218 10.47 11.63 0.96
CA GLY A 218 9.18 11.42 0.30
C GLY A 218 8.95 12.28 -0.95
N GLY A 219 9.89 13.17 -1.30
CA GLY A 219 9.90 13.87 -2.57
C GLY A 219 10.48 13.01 -3.69
N PHE A 220 9.93 13.14 -4.90
CA PHE A 220 10.35 12.37 -6.07
C PHE A 220 10.46 13.25 -7.33
N TYR A 221 11.47 13.02 -8.17
CA TYR A 221 11.68 13.79 -9.42
C TYR A 221 10.94 13.21 -10.63
N ASP A 222 10.52 11.95 -10.56
CA ASP A 222 9.88 11.17 -11.63
C ASP A 222 8.53 10.59 -11.16
N ILE A 223 7.86 11.25 -10.21
CA ILE A 223 6.56 10.79 -9.68
C ILE A 223 5.48 10.69 -10.77
N ASP A 224 5.58 11.51 -11.81
CA ASP A 224 4.71 11.51 -12.99
C ASP A 224 4.84 10.23 -13.83
N ARG A 225 5.92 9.46 -13.64
CA ARG A 225 6.08 8.12 -14.24
C ARG A 225 5.21 7.07 -13.57
N LEU A 226 4.71 7.33 -12.36
CA LEU A 226 3.72 6.45 -11.76
C LEU A 226 2.44 6.54 -12.57
N THR A 227 1.99 5.41 -13.10
CA THR A 227 0.76 5.34 -13.91
C THR A 227 -0.50 5.36 -13.04
N MET A 228 -0.44 6.00 -11.86
CA MET A 228 -1.57 6.11 -10.94
C MET A 228 -2.70 6.89 -11.59
N PHE A 229 -3.53 6.13 -12.31
CA PHE A 229 -4.82 6.43 -12.89
C PHE A 229 -4.95 7.83 -13.51
N GLY A 230 -4.88 7.87 -14.85
CA GLY A 230 -5.61 8.88 -15.61
C GLY A 230 -7.06 8.93 -15.13
N THR A 231 -7.37 9.93 -14.31
CA THR A 231 -8.68 10.27 -13.74
C THR A 231 -9.26 9.29 -12.71
N MET A 232 -9.67 9.84 -11.55
CA MET A 232 -10.53 9.23 -10.54
C MET A 232 -11.95 8.92 -11.05
N LEU A 233 -12.08 8.27 -12.20
CA LEU A 233 -13.36 7.75 -12.73
C LEU A 233 -13.36 6.21 -12.83
N LEU A 234 -12.20 5.56 -12.67
CA LEU A 234 -12.08 4.10 -12.76
C LEU A 234 -12.26 3.37 -11.42
N ARG A 235 -12.99 3.96 -10.47
CA ARG A 235 -13.30 3.34 -9.17
C ARG A 235 -14.32 2.19 -9.24
N LEU A 236 -14.96 1.91 -10.39
CA LEU A 236 -16.13 1.00 -10.41
C LEU A 236 -16.06 -0.25 -11.29
N LEU A 237 -15.05 -0.43 -12.17
CA LEU A 237 -15.10 -1.53 -13.16
C LEU A 237 -14.04 -2.62 -13.01
N VAL A 238 -12.78 -2.27 -12.74
CA VAL A 238 -11.68 -3.27 -12.83
C VAL A 238 -11.61 -4.17 -11.59
N CYS A 239 -11.96 -3.63 -10.44
CA CYS A 239 -11.70 -4.29 -9.17
C CYS A 239 -12.86 -5.29 -8.85
N THR A 240 -14.10 -4.96 -9.21
CA THR A 240 -15.31 -5.83 -9.07
C THR A 240 -15.20 -7.16 -9.84
N GLN A 241 -14.32 -7.22 -10.83
CA GLN A 241 -14.26 -8.27 -11.83
C GLN A 241 -13.20 -9.34 -11.52
N LEU A 242 -12.09 -8.93 -10.87
CA LEU A 242 -11.01 -9.82 -10.39
C LEU A 242 -11.42 -10.71 -9.21
N CYS A 243 -12.32 -10.23 -8.34
CA CYS A 243 -12.86 -11.02 -7.22
C CYS A 243 -14.03 -11.94 -7.63
N CYS A 244 -14.66 -11.69 -8.78
CA CYS A 244 -15.90 -12.37 -9.21
C CYS A 244 -15.77 -13.22 -10.49
N GLY A 245 -14.62 -13.25 -11.16
CA GLY A 245 -14.34 -14.22 -12.24
C GLY A 245 -14.66 -13.79 -13.67
N GLU A 246 -14.91 -12.51 -13.94
CA GLU A 246 -15.04 -11.98 -15.30
C GLU A 246 -14.02 -10.86 -15.50
N PHE A 247 -13.25 -10.83 -16.59
CA PHE A 247 -12.18 -9.83 -16.80
C PHE A 247 -12.43 -9.00 -18.06
N PHE A 248 -12.43 -7.67 -17.92
CA PHE A 248 -12.24 -6.74 -19.04
C PHE A 248 -10.89 -6.00 -18.92
N MET A 249 -10.16 -5.99 -20.04
CA MET A 249 -8.83 -5.42 -20.22
C MET A 249 -8.85 -3.89 -20.21
N VAL A 250 -7.95 -3.27 -19.45
CA VAL A 250 -7.51 -1.88 -19.71
C VAL A 250 -5.99 -1.80 -19.58
N GLY A 251 -5.33 -1.53 -20.71
CA GLY A 251 -4.01 -0.90 -20.83
C GLY A 251 -2.81 -1.61 -20.20
N LEU A 252 -2.19 -2.54 -20.94
CA LEU A 252 -0.82 -2.99 -20.65
C LEU A 252 0.18 -1.85 -20.87
N VAL A 253 0.98 -1.55 -19.85
CA VAL A 253 2.30 -0.93 -20.06
C VAL A 253 3.30 -2.07 -20.20
N ARG A 254 3.87 -2.24 -21.40
CA ARG A 254 5.11 -3.00 -21.58
C ARG A 254 6.24 -2.15 -21.00
N LEU A 255 6.90 -2.65 -19.95
CA LEU A 255 8.24 -2.23 -19.56
C LEU A 255 9.25 -2.75 -20.59
#